data_AF-A0A1Y3R1N4-F1
#
_entry.id   AF-A0A1Y3R1N4-F1
#
_cell.length_a   1.000
_cell.length_b   1.000
_cell.length_c   1.000
_cell.angle_alpha   90.00
_cell.angle_beta   90.00
_cell.angle_gamma   90.00
#
_symmetry.space_group_name_H-M   'P 1'
#
loop_
_entity.id
_entity.type
_entity.pdbx_description
1 polymer ?
#
loop_
_entity_poly.entity_id
_entity_poly.type
_entity_poly.pdbx_seq_one_letter_code
_entity_poly.pdbx_strand_id
1 'polypeptide(L)'
;MGFEVGKKFWIAATAVIVVVTLFVVGRNLLHAVKIKRQINALNREREFYRARIEQDSTLLERLRYDDYLEEYARENYHMQRSDEHVYIIKE
;
A
#
# COMPACT_ATOMS: atom_id res chain seq x y z
N MET A 1 11.33 21.70 60.65
CA MET A 1 11.77 22.72 59.68
C MET A 1 10.64 22.87 58.66
N GLY A 2 9.67 23.75 58.95
CA GLY A 2 8.48 23.92 58.12
C GLY A 2 8.85 24.81 56.95
N PHE A 3 8.96 24.24 55.75
CA PHE A 3 9.07 25.06 54.54
C PHE A 3 7.70 25.71 54.32
N GLU A 4 7.54 26.96 54.76
CA GLU A 4 6.40 27.77 54.34
C GLU A 4 6.59 28.12 52.86
N VAL A 5 6.11 27.20 52.02
CA VAL A 5 6.12 27.35 50.57
C VAL A 5 5.13 28.45 50.20
N GLY A 6 5.62 29.69 50.11
CA GLY A 6 4.81 30.84 49.76
C GLY A 6 4.19 30.73 48.36
N LYS A 7 3.06 31.41 48.15
CA LYS A 7 2.28 31.42 46.88
C LYS A 7 3.14 31.63 45.62
N LYS A 8 4.24 32.41 45.75
CA LYS A 8 5.21 32.69 44.67
C LYS A 8 6.01 31.45 44.24
N PHE A 9 6.34 30.54 45.16
CA PHE A 9 7.01 29.29 44.83
C PHE A 9 6.11 28.37 44.02
N TRP A 10 4.83 28.23 44.40
CA TRP A 10 3.87 27.44 43.65
C TRP A 10 3.63 27.97 42.24
N ILE A 11 3.61 29.30 42.07
CA ILE A 11 3.54 29.94 40.75
C ILE A 11 4.79 29.62 39.93
N ALA A 12 5.99 29.73 40.53
CA ALA A 12 7.24 29.40 39.84
C ALA A 12 7.32 27.92 39.45
N ALA A 13 6.94 27.01 40.35
CA ALA A 13 6.90 25.57 40.09
C ALA A 13 5.93 25.24 38.94
N THR A 14 4.74 25.84 38.95
CA THR A 14 3.74 25.65 37.88
C THR A 14 4.26 26.20 36.54
N ALA A 15 4.91 27.37 36.54
CA ALA A 15 5.50 27.94 35.33
C ALA A 15 6.59 27.03 34.73
N VAL A 16 7.45 26.44 35.57
CA VAL A 16 8.48 25.50 35.12
C VAL A 16 7.85 24.25 34.51
N ILE A 17 6.82 23.68 35.14
CA ILE A 17 6.10 22.51 34.61
C ILE A 17 5.45 22.82 33.26
N VAL A 18 4.82 23.99 33.10
CA VAL A 18 4.21 24.40 31.84
C VAL A 18 5.26 24.56 30.74
N VAL A 19 6.41 25.18 31.03
CA VAL A 19 7.50 25.34 30.06
C VAL A 19 8.06 23.99 29.62
N VAL A 20 8.30 23.07 30.55
CA VAL A 20 8.78 21.71 30.23
C VAL A 20 7.75 20.96 29.39
N THR A 21 6.47 21.04 29.76
CA THR A 21 5.39 20.37 29.03
C THR A 21 5.26 20.90 27.60
N LEU A 22 5.31 22.23 27.41
CA LEU A 22 5.29 22.86 26.09
C LEU A 22 6.47 22.43 25.23
N PHE A 23 7.66 22.31 25.82
CA PHE A 23 8.85 21.83 25.11
C PHE A 23 8.70 20.37 24.65
N VAL A 24 8.19 19.49 25.52
CA VAL A 24 7.96 18.07 25.22
C VAL A 24 6.87 17.90 24.15
N VAL A 25 5.75 18.61 24.28
CA VAL A 25 4.65 18.55 23.31
C VAL A 25 5.06 19.14 21.96
N GLY A 26 5.78 20.27 21.95
CA GLY A 26 6.30 20.90 20.74
C GLY A 26 7.23 19.98 19.94
N ARG A 27 8.11 19.23 20.64
CA ARG A 27 8.94 18.19 20.02
C ARG A 27 8.06 17.10 19.38
N ASN A 28 7.03 16.63 20.08
CA ASN A 28 6.17 15.54 19.62
C ASN A 28 5.32 15.93 18.38
N LEU A 29 4.91 17.19 18.26
CA LEU A 29 4.13 17.69 17.12
C LEU A 29 4.90 17.60 15.79
N LEU A 30 6.21 17.89 15.81
CA LEU A 30 7.06 17.75 14.61
C LEU A 30 7.17 16.28 14.16
N HIS A 31 7.20 15.34 15.11
CA HIS A 31 7.19 13.91 14.82
C HIS A 31 5.85 13.47 14.22
N ALA A 32 4.72 13.94 14.76
CA ALA A 32 3.39 13.62 14.25
C ALA A 32 3.19 14.08 12.79
N VAL A 33 3.70 15.25 12.40
CA VAL A 33 3.62 15.74 11.02
C VAL A 33 4.47 14.89 10.07
N LYS A 34 5.68 14.47 10.49
CA LYS A 34 6.52 13.57 9.69
C LYS A 34 5.84 12.21 9.48
N ILE A 35 5.25 11.64 10.53
CA ILE A 35 4.53 10.37 10.46
C ILE A 35 3.33 10.48 9.51
N LYS A 36 2.52 11.56 9.60
CA LYS A 36 1.41 11.79 8.68
C LYS A 36 1.85 11.88 7.22
N ARG A 37 2.99 12.52 6.93
CA ARG A 37 3.54 12.58 5.56
C ARG A 37 3.98 11.21 5.05
N GLN A 38 4.62 10.40 5.89
CA GLN A 38 5.01 9.03 5.53
C GLN A 38 3.78 8.15 5.25
N ILE A 39 2.75 8.23 6.10
CA ILE A 39 1.49 7.51 5.89
C ILE A 39 0.85 7.91 4.56
N ASN A 40 0.85 9.20 4.23
CA ASN A 40 0.24 9.66 2.98
C ASN A 40 1.03 9.22 1.74
N ALA A 41 2.36 9.15 1.84
CA ALA A 41 3.21 8.61 0.77
C ALA A 41 2.94 7.10 0.55
N LEU A 42 2.91 6.32 1.63
CA LEU A 42 2.61 4.88 1.58
C LEU A 42 1.19 4.60 1.06
N ASN A 43 0.21 5.44 1.42
CA ASN A 43 -1.15 5.30 0.89
C ASN A 43 -1.23 5.58 -0.61
N ARG A 44 -0.51 6.59 -1.11
CA ARG A 44 -0.43 6.86 -2.56
C ARG A 44 0.21 5.71 -3.32
N GLU A 45 1.27 5.15 -2.77
CA GLU A 45 1.94 4.00 -3.37
C GLU A 45 1.03 2.77 -3.38
N ARG A 46 0.32 2.51 -2.27
CA ARG A 46 -0.69 1.46 -2.19
C ARG A 46 -1.82 1.66 -3.20
N GLU A 47 -2.34 2.87 -3.36
CA GLU A 47 -3.37 3.18 -4.35
C GLU A 47 -2.87 2.98 -5.78
N PHE A 48 -1.64 3.41 -6.08
CA PHE A 48 -1.00 3.20 -7.38
C PHE A 48 -0.87 1.71 -7.71
N TYR A 49 -0.34 0.90 -6.79
CA TYR A 49 -0.21 -0.54 -7.01
C TYR A 49 -1.56 -1.24 -7.09
N ARG A 50 -2.55 -0.81 -6.30
CA ARG A 50 -3.91 -1.36 -6.38
C ARG A 50 -4.55 -1.08 -7.74
N ALA A 51 -4.43 0.13 -8.25
CA ALA A 51 -4.93 0.49 -9.58
C ALA A 51 -4.19 -0.29 -10.69
N ARG A 52 -2.88 -0.53 -10.52
CA ARG A 52 -2.09 -1.37 -11.44
C ARG A 52 -2.58 -2.82 -11.44
N ILE A 53 -2.80 -3.40 -10.27
CA ILE A 53 -3.31 -4.78 -10.12
C ILE A 53 -4.71 -4.89 -10.72
N GLU A 54 -5.57 -3.90 -10.54
CA GLU A 54 -6.91 -3.90 -11.13
C GLU A 54 -6.83 -3.88 -12.67
N GLN A 55 -5.99 -3.02 -13.25
CA GLN A 55 -5.72 -3.04 -14.69
C GLN A 55 -5.14 -4.39 -15.15
N ASP A 56 -4.14 -4.91 -14.44
CA ASP A 56 -3.49 -6.17 -14.79
C ASP A 56 -4.45 -7.36 -14.64
N SER A 57 -5.40 -7.30 -13.72
CA SER A 57 -6.43 -8.34 -13.54
C SER A 57 -7.41 -8.39 -14.71
N THR A 58 -7.79 -7.22 -15.27
CA THR A 58 -8.59 -7.17 -16.50
C THR A 58 -7.83 -7.65 -17.73
N LEU A 59 -6.50 -7.48 -17.74
CA LEU A 59 -5.59 -8.03 -18.75
C LEU A 59 -5.40 -9.54 -18.59
N LEU A 60 -5.29 -10.05 -17.37
CA LEU A 60 -5.22 -11.49 -17.07
C LEU A 60 -6.52 -12.21 -17.43
N GLU A 61 -7.67 -11.58 -17.23
CA GLU A 61 -8.95 -12.14 -17.68
C GLU A 61 -9.06 -12.17 -19.22
N ARG A 62 -8.41 -11.23 -19.93
CA ARG A 62 -8.27 -11.28 -21.40
C ARG A 62 -7.16 -12.22 -21.90
N LEU A 63 -6.13 -12.49 -21.09
CA LEU A 63 -5.08 -13.47 -21.40
C LEU A 63 -5.49 -14.90 -21.01
N ARG A 64 -6.59 -15.06 -20.27
CA ARG A 64 -7.36 -16.30 -20.14
C ARG A 64 -8.23 -16.57 -21.39
N TYR A 65 -7.79 -16.08 -22.54
CA TYR A 65 -8.26 -16.50 -23.84
C TYR A 65 -7.30 -17.58 -24.34
N ASP A 66 -7.76 -18.82 -24.19
CA ASP A 66 -7.21 -20.06 -24.77
C ASP A 66 -6.77 -19.90 -26.23
N ASP A 67 -7.38 -18.99 -27.00
CA ASP A 67 -7.21 -18.89 -28.45
C ASP A 67 -5.76 -18.65 -28.90
N TYR A 68 -4.98 -17.81 -28.22
CA TYR A 68 -3.58 -17.58 -28.63
C TYR A 68 -2.67 -18.76 -28.27
N LEU A 69 -2.95 -19.43 -27.17
CA LEU A 69 -2.21 -20.63 -26.76
C LEU A 69 -2.54 -21.80 -27.70
N GLU A 70 -3.81 -21.91 -28.10
CA GLU A 70 -4.32 -22.89 -29.06
C GLU A 70 -3.73 -22.65 -30.46
N GLU A 71 -3.72 -21.41 -30.93
CA GLU A 71 -3.13 -21.02 -32.22
C GLU A 71 -1.63 -21.37 -32.27
N TYR A 72 -0.88 -21.02 -31.21
CA TYR A 72 0.55 -21.37 -31.11
C TYR A 72 0.81 -22.89 -31.08
N ALA A 73 -0.01 -23.65 -30.35
CA ALA A 73 0.10 -25.10 -30.27
C ALA A 73 -0.25 -25.78 -31.61
N ARG A 74 -1.22 -25.22 -32.35
CA ARG A 74 -1.63 -25.70 -33.67
C ARG A 74 -0.55 -25.45 -34.72
N GLU A 75 0.07 -24.27 -34.71
CA GLU A 75 1.12 -23.92 -35.67
C GLU A 75 2.45 -24.64 -35.40
N ASN A 76 2.90 -24.70 -34.15
CA ASN A 76 4.24 -25.22 -33.83
C ASN A 76 4.27 -26.72 -33.56
N TYR A 77 3.19 -27.27 -32.99
CA TYR A 77 3.15 -28.65 -32.52
C TYR A 77 2.06 -29.50 -33.18
N HIS A 78 1.25 -28.92 -34.09
CA HIS A 78 0.16 -29.60 -34.80
C HIS A 78 -0.79 -30.34 -33.85
N MET A 79 -0.96 -29.83 -32.63
CA MET A 79 -1.81 -30.45 -31.62
C MET A 79 -3.27 -30.33 -32.03
N GLN A 80 -3.99 -31.45 -31.97
CA GLN A 80 -5.42 -31.53 -32.26
C GLN A 80 -6.22 -31.42 -30.97
N ARG A 81 -7.44 -30.89 -31.05
CA ARG A 81 -8.37 -30.89 -29.93
C ARG A 81 -8.77 -32.34 -29.59
N SER A 82 -8.98 -32.62 -28.31
CA SER A 82 -9.34 -33.98 -27.84
C SER A 82 -10.63 -34.53 -28.46
N ASP A 83 -11.48 -33.67 -29.05
CA ASP A 83 -12.77 -33.96 -29.67
C ASP A 83 -12.79 -33.76 -31.21
N GLU A 84 -11.63 -33.53 -31.85
CA GLU A 84 -11.55 -33.26 -33.30
C GLU A 84 -11.34 -34.55 -34.12
N HIS A 85 -12.34 -34.92 -34.93
CA HIS A 85 -12.25 -36.06 -35.85
C HIS A 85 -11.74 -35.61 -37.23
N VAL A 86 -10.48 -35.91 -37.53
CA VAL A 86 -9.84 -35.60 -38.82
C VAL A 86 -10.12 -36.72 -39.84
N TYR A 87 -10.76 -36.37 -40.97
CA TYR A 87 -10.95 -37.27 -42.10
C TYR A 87 -9.91 -36.98 -43.19
N ILE A 88 -9.04 -37.93 -43.50
CA ILE A 88 -8.12 -37.85 -44.64
C ILE A 88 -8.86 -38.43 -45.85
N ILE A 89 -9.31 -37.57 -46.76
CA ILE A 89 -9.79 -38.01 -48.07
C ILE A 89 -8.56 -38.15 -48.98
N LYS A 90 -8.25 -39.39 -49.38
CA LYS A 90 -7.32 -39.65 -50.47
C LYS A 90 -8.10 -39.57 -51.78
N GLU A 91 -7.63 -38.78 -52.73
CA GLU A 91 -7.98 -38.94 -54.14
C GLU A 91 -7.51 -40.31 -54.67
#